data_AF-A0A951R9C9-F1
#
_entry.id   AF-A0A951R9C9-F1
#
_cell.length_a   1.000
_cell.length_b   1.000
_cell.length_c   1.000
_cell.angle_alpha   90.00
_cell.angle_beta   90.00
_cell.angle_gamma   90.00
#
_symmetry.space_group_name_H-M   'P 1'
#
loop_
_entity.id
_entity.type
_entity.pdbx_description
1 polymer ?
#
loop_
_entity_poly.entity_id
_entity_poly.type
_entity_poly.pdbx_seq_one_letter_code
_entity_poly.pdbx_strand_id
1 'polypeptide(L)'
;MGCKAKTDTAELVHWMENANKDHVLSVAVHDAKGKALFVQQEDKRIPSASVIKVLILVELFRQVEEGLISLEQSCTVTAEDIVGGAGELQFLPPGGTYSVEYL
;
A
#
# COMPACT_ATOMS: atom_id res chain seq x y z
N MET A 1 13.92 -30.27 -6.23
CA MET A 1 14.96 -29.22 -6.09
C MET A 1 14.36 -28.06 -5.31
N GLY A 2 14.61 -27.98 -4.01
CA GLY A 2 14.10 -26.89 -3.17
C GLY A 2 14.94 -25.64 -3.38
N CYS A 3 14.33 -24.55 -3.81
CA CYS A 3 14.95 -23.22 -3.73
C CYS A 3 15.18 -22.93 -2.24
N LYS A 4 16.43 -23.01 -1.76
CA LYS A 4 16.77 -22.46 -0.44
C LYS A 4 16.53 -20.96 -0.54
N ALA A 5 15.53 -20.46 0.18
CA ALA A 5 15.31 -19.02 0.29
C ALA A 5 16.64 -18.39 0.73
N LYS A 6 17.19 -17.50 -0.09
CA LYS A 6 18.34 -16.69 0.30
C LYS A 6 17.84 -15.72 1.37
N THR A 7 17.98 -16.08 2.64
CA THR A 7 17.68 -15.23 3.80
C THR A 7 18.91 -14.42 4.22
N ASP A 8 19.97 -14.41 3.42
CA ASP A 8 21.15 -13.61 3.69
C ASP A 8 20.84 -12.14 3.41
N THR A 9 20.58 -11.39 4.47
CA THR A 9 20.30 -9.95 4.42
C THR A 9 21.59 -9.12 4.47
N ALA A 10 22.79 -9.72 4.57
CA ALA A 10 24.03 -8.99 4.79
C ALA A 10 24.33 -7.95 3.69
N GLU A 11 24.06 -8.28 2.43
CA GLU A 11 24.21 -7.33 1.31
C GLU A 11 23.22 -6.16 1.40
N LEU A 12 21.98 -6.43 1.83
CA LEU A 12 20.95 -5.40 2.03
C LEU A 12 21.34 -4.47 3.18
N VAL A 13 21.80 -5.03 4.29
CA VAL A 13 22.29 -4.27 5.45
C VAL A 13 23.46 -3.38 5.03
N HIS A 14 24.46 -3.96 4.36
CA HIS A 14 25.63 -3.22 3.90
C HIS A 14 25.27 -2.08 2.95
N TRP A 15 24.34 -2.31 2.01
CA TRP A 15 23.87 -1.25 1.13
C TRP A 15 23.14 -0.15 1.89
N MET A 16 22.26 -0.49 2.84
CA MET A 16 21.48 0.48 3.60
C MET A 16 22.33 1.33 4.56
N GLU A 17 23.37 0.75 5.17
CA GLU A 17 24.32 1.49 6.01
C GLU A 17 25.15 2.51 5.21
N ASN A 18 25.37 2.22 3.91
CA ASN A 18 26.15 3.08 3.01
C ASN A 18 25.27 3.93 2.08
N ALA A 19 23.96 3.73 2.08
CA ALA A 19 23.01 4.52 1.31
C ALA A 19 23.00 5.97 1.83
N ASN A 20 22.79 6.91 0.90
CA ASN A 20 23.00 8.35 1.08
C ASN A 20 22.53 8.91 2.44
N LYS A 21 23.46 9.52 3.18
CA LYS A 21 23.28 9.98 4.58
C LYS A 21 22.27 11.13 4.73
N ASP A 22 21.89 11.75 3.62
CA ASP A 22 20.94 12.87 3.60
C ASP A 22 19.46 12.41 3.64
N HIS A 23 19.21 11.10 3.60
CA HIS A 23 17.87 10.53 3.63
C HIS A 23 17.62 9.71 4.89
N VAL A 24 16.36 9.69 5.30
CA VAL A 24 15.89 8.82 6.37
C VAL A 24 15.29 7.57 5.76
N LEU A 25 15.79 6.41 6.18
CA LEU A 25 15.28 5.10 5.78
C LEU A 25 14.80 4.31 7.01
N SER A 26 13.57 3.81 6.94
CA SER A 26 12.97 2.87 7.90
C SER A 26 12.54 1.61 7.14
N VAL A 27 12.97 0.44 7.63
CA VAL A 27 12.81 -0.85 6.94
C VAL A 27 12.53 -1.91 7.99
N ALA A 28 11.50 -2.72 7.76
CA ALA A 28 11.21 -3.91 8.53
C ALA A 28 10.88 -5.07 7.58
N VAL A 29 11.59 -6.18 7.72
CA VAL A 29 11.40 -7.40 6.92
C VAL A 29 11.12 -8.54 7.88
N HIS A 30 9.95 -9.15 7.74
CA HIS A 30 9.50 -10.28 8.52
C HIS A 30 9.26 -11.50 7.62
N ASP A 31 9.42 -12.70 8.14
CA ASP A 31 8.92 -13.90 7.46
C ASP A 31 7.39 -13.97 7.54
N ALA A 32 6.79 -14.96 6.86
CA ALA A 32 5.34 -15.14 6.84
C ALA A 32 4.73 -15.49 8.22
N LYS A 33 5.55 -15.83 9.22
CA LYS A 33 5.13 -16.09 10.60
C LYS A 33 5.32 -14.86 11.51
N GLY A 34 5.78 -13.74 10.96
CA GLY A 34 6.06 -12.52 11.70
C GLY A 34 7.41 -12.50 12.41
N LYS A 35 8.31 -13.47 12.16
CA LYS A 35 9.66 -13.40 12.72
C LYS A 35 10.46 -12.33 11.97
N ALA A 36 11.03 -11.38 12.71
CA ALA A 36 11.92 -10.38 12.15
C ALA A 36 13.16 -11.03 11.52
N LEU A 37 13.42 -10.69 10.26
CA LEU A 37 14.62 -11.05 9.51
C LEU A 37 15.60 -9.87 9.45
N PHE A 38 15.08 -8.64 9.42
CA PHE A 38 15.84 -7.40 9.49
C PHE A 38 14.94 -6.25 9.94
N VAL A 39 15.44 -5.37 10.81
CA VAL A 39 14.73 -4.17 11.27
C VAL A 39 15.68 -3.00 11.39
N GLN A 40 15.24 -1.83 10.92
CA GLN A 40 15.94 -0.55 11.03
C GLN A 40 14.90 0.55 11.19
N GLN A 41 14.91 1.25 12.33
CA GLN A 41 14.00 2.37 12.61
C GLN A 41 12.50 2.02 12.41
N GLU A 42 12.07 0.80 12.75
CA GLU A 42 10.72 0.30 12.44
C GLU A 42 9.58 1.13 13.07
N ASP A 43 9.82 1.72 14.25
CA ASP A 43 8.84 2.57 14.94
C ASP A 43 8.80 4.02 14.42
N LYS A 44 9.64 4.34 13.43
CA LYS A 44 9.73 5.70 12.90
C LYS A 44 8.50 6.02 12.05
N ARG A 45 7.82 7.10 12.39
CA ARG A 45 6.71 7.61 11.58
C ARG A 45 7.23 8.18 10.26
N ILE A 46 6.85 7.56 9.15
CA ILE A 46 7.16 7.98 7.77
C ILE A 46 5.83 8.30 7.06
N PRO A 47 5.77 9.30 6.16
CA PRO A 47 4.59 9.52 5.34
C PRO A 47 4.21 8.25 4.57
N SER A 48 2.97 7.79 4.72
CA SER A 48 2.50 6.54 4.10
C SER A 48 2.34 6.62 2.59
N ALA A 49 2.16 7.84 2.04
CA ALA A 49 1.74 8.04 0.66
C ALA A 49 0.56 7.12 0.31
N SER A 50 0.58 6.45 -0.85
CA SER A 50 -0.51 5.55 -1.25
C SER A 50 -0.58 4.22 -0.47
N VAL A 51 0.36 3.91 0.44
CA VAL A 51 0.31 2.68 1.26
C VAL A 51 -0.93 2.66 2.18
N ILE A 52 -1.43 3.84 2.57
CA ILE A 52 -2.66 3.96 3.38
C ILE A 52 -3.87 3.28 2.73
N LYS A 53 -3.90 3.15 1.39
CA LYS A 53 -5.00 2.52 0.66
C LYS A 53 -5.24 1.07 1.06
N VAL A 54 -4.22 0.36 1.56
CA VAL A 54 -4.38 -0.99 2.12
C VAL A 54 -5.35 -0.95 3.32
N LEU A 55 -5.21 0.03 4.21
CA LEU A 55 -6.11 0.17 5.37
C LEU A 55 -7.51 0.66 4.95
N ILE A 56 -7.60 1.50 3.91
CA ILE A 56 -8.89 1.90 3.32
C ILE A 56 -9.62 0.67 2.78
N LEU A 57 -8.92 -0.24 2.07
CA LEU A 57 -9.50 -1.49 1.58
C LEU A 57 -9.92 -2.43 2.72
N VAL A 58 -9.13 -2.55 3.80
CA VAL A 58 -9.53 -3.34 4.98
C VAL A 58 -10.84 -2.83 5.56
N GLU A 59 -10.99 -1.51 5.70
CA GLU A 59 -12.23 -0.91 6.20
C GLU A 59 -13.40 -1.09 5.22
N LEU A 60 -13.15 -0.95 3.92
CA LEU A 60 -14.15 -1.23 2.89
C LEU A 60 -14.70 -2.66 3.01
N PHE A 61 -13.83 -3.66 3.08
CA PHE A 61 -14.24 -5.06 3.20
C PHE A 61 -14.95 -5.36 4.52
N ARG A 62 -14.55 -4.72 5.64
CA ARG A 62 -15.30 -4.80 6.90
C ARG A 62 -16.74 -4.32 6.74
N GLN A 63 -16.95 -3.19 6.06
CA GLN A 63 -18.29 -2.65 5.78
C GLN A 63 -19.09 -3.52 4.80
N VAL A 64 -18.42 -4.19 3.85
CA VAL A 64 -19.05 -5.18 2.98
C VAL A 64 -19.53 -6.39 3.77
N GLU A 65 -18.71 -6.92 4.68
CA GLU A 65 -19.09 -8.03 5.57
C GLU A 65 -20.27 -7.67 6.49
N GLU A 66 -20.35 -6.41 6.93
CA GLU A 66 -21.46 -5.89 7.73
C GLU A 66 -22.73 -5.56 6.91
N GLY A 67 -22.66 -5.69 5.58
CA GLY A 67 -23.77 -5.37 4.68
C GLY A 67 -24.08 -3.87 4.55
N LEU A 68 -23.15 -3.00 4.97
CA LEU A 68 -23.27 -1.54 4.87
C LEU A 68 -22.92 -1.04 3.46
N ILE A 69 -22.04 -1.76 2.77
CA ILE A 69 -21.58 -1.46 1.42
C ILE A 69 -21.72 -2.73 0.57
N SER A 70 -22.24 -2.61 -0.65
CA SER A 70 -22.09 -3.63 -1.70
C SER A 70 -20.97 -3.21 -2.66
N LEU A 71 -20.18 -4.17 -3.15
CA LEU A 71 -19.13 -3.90 -4.14
C LEU A 71 -19.71 -3.55 -5.53
N GLU A 72 -20.92 -4.04 -5.80
CA GLU A 72 -21.69 -3.77 -7.02
C GLU A 72 -22.41 -2.43 -6.98
N GLN A 73 -22.50 -1.79 -5.81
CA GLN A 73 -23.08 -0.46 -5.70
C GLN A 73 -22.27 0.52 -6.54
N SER A 74 -22.96 1.47 -7.15
CA SER A 74 -22.37 2.42 -8.08
C SER A 74 -22.13 3.77 -7.43
N CYS A 75 -20.97 4.36 -7.69
CA CYS A 75 -20.59 5.71 -7.30
C CYS A 75 -20.45 6.58 -8.55
N THR A 76 -21.02 7.79 -8.51
CA THR A 76 -20.79 8.81 -9.54
C THR A 76 -19.56 9.61 -9.16
N VAL A 77 -18.55 9.60 -10.03
CA VAL A 77 -17.32 10.39 -9.84
C VAL A 77 -17.55 11.78 -10.41
N THR A 78 -17.53 12.80 -9.56
CA THR A 78 -17.68 14.20 -10.00
C THR A 78 -16.33 14.81 -10.41
N ALA A 79 -16.35 16.03 -10.94
CA ALA A 79 -15.12 16.72 -11.30
C ALA A 79 -14.26 17.02 -10.05
N GLU A 80 -14.88 17.23 -8.89
CA GLU A 80 -14.22 17.50 -7.62
C GLU A 80 -13.53 16.27 -7.02
N ASP A 81 -14.00 15.06 -7.34
CA ASP A 81 -13.41 13.80 -6.89
C ASP A 81 -12.12 13.45 -7.66
N ILE A 82 -11.95 14.03 -8.86
CA ILE A 82 -10.82 13.74 -9.74
C ILE A 82 -9.59 14.54 -9.28
N VAL A 83 -8.56 13.80 -8.85
CA VAL A 83 -7.26 14.35 -8.47
C VAL A 83 -6.18 13.88 -9.44
N GLY A 84 -5.10 14.67 -9.56
CA GLY A 84 -3.92 14.27 -10.34
C GLY A 84 -3.09 13.18 -9.66
N GLY A 85 -2.09 12.66 -10.37
CA GLY A 85 -1.12 11.71 -9.84
C GLY A 85 -1.19 10.36 -10.55
N ALA A 86 -1.18 9.27 -9.78
CA ALA A 86 -1.27 7.92 -10.32
C ALA A 86 -2.73 7.46 -10.44
N GLY A 87 -3.06 6.77 -11.54
CA GLY A 87 -4.38 6.19 -11.80
C GLY A 87 -5.04 6.72 -13.08
N GLU A 88 -6.03 5.98 -13.58
CA GLU A 88 -6.69 6.27 -14.87
C GLU A 88 -7.94 7.15 -14.75
N LEU A 89 -8.55 7.24 -13.55
CA LEU A 89 -9.77 8.04 -13.33
C LEU A 89 -9.62 9.50 -13.76
N GLN A 90 -8.40 10.06 -13.68
CA GLN A 90 -8.10 11.43 -14.10
C GLN A 90 -8.22 11.68 -15.61
N PHE A 91 -8.26 10.63 -16.42
CA PHE A 91 -8.41 10.72 -17.88
C PHE A 91 -9.84 10.45 -18.35
N LEU A 92 -10.74 10.10 -17.43
CA LEU A 92 -12.14 9.84 -17.73
C LEU A 92 -12.96 11.12 -17.59
N PRO A 93 -14.01 11.30 -18.40
CA PRO A 93 -14.90 12.44 -18.25
C PRO A 93 -15.63 12.38 -16.89
N PRO A 94 -15.83 13.53 -16.22
CA PRO A 94 -16.59 13.58 -14.97
C PRO A 94 -18.05 13.19 -15.20
N GLY A 95 -18.70 12.71 -14.14
CA GLY A 95 -20.07 12.18 -14.19
C GLY A 95 -20.15 10.70 -14.56
N GLY A 96 -19.00 10.03 -14.77
CA GLY A 96 -18.95 8.58 -14.92
C GLY A 96 -19.44 7.85 -13.66
N THR A 97 -20.18 6.77 -13.86
CA THR A 97 -20.69 5.93 -12.78
C THR A 97 -19.94 4.59 -12.81
N TYR A 98 -19.33 4.23 -11.68
CA TYR A 98 -18.49 3.03 -11.54
C TYR A 98 -18.90 2.24 -10.31
N SER A 99 -18.80 0.91 -10.36
CA SER A 99 -18.99 0.10 -9.16
C SER A 99 -17.86 0.35 -8.16
N VAL A 100 -18.14 0.16 -6.87
CA VAL A 100 -17.10 0.20 -5.84
C VAL A 100 -16.01 -0.84 -6.09
N GLU A 101 -16.33 -1.99 -6.68
CA GLU A 101 -15.34 -2.99 -7.11
C GLU A 101 -14.33 -2.47 -8.16
N TYR A 102 -14.78 -1.56 -9.04
CA TYR A 102 -13.92 -0.99 -10.07
C TYR A 102 -12.98 0.09 -9.53
N LEU A 103 -13.37 0.78 -8.44
CA LEU A 103 -12.65 1.90 -7.85
C LEU A 103 -11.55 1.45 -6.89
#